data_AF-A0A0R1MK74-F1
#
_entry.id   AF-A0A0R1MK74-F1
#
_cell.length_a   1.000
_cell.length_b   1.000
_cell.length_c   1.000
_cell.angle_alpha   90.00
_cell.angle_beta   90.00
_cell.angle_gamma   90.00
#
_symmetry.space_group_name_H-M   'P 1'
#
loop_
_entity.id
_entity.type
_entity.pdbx_description
1 polymer ?
#
loop_
_entity_poly.entity_id
_entity_poly.type
_entity_poly.pdbx_seq_one_letter_code
_entity_poly.pdbx_strand_id
1 'polypeptide(L)'
;MASNSDSIFNLLSYLKRHEANYQLIKNPYNNIIRLVISNETPISDTDIYFPSNQLMVNRLSDDFLAQHGELLNYYLDLGQINNPHFLEVWVTTTYIKDVKKYLLELSFE
;
A
#
# COMPACT_ATOMS: atom_id res chain seq x y z
N MET A 1 -6.14 1.44 -20.40
CA MET A 1 -5.29 2.17 -19.43
C MET A 1 -5.43 1.39 -18.13
N ALA A 2 -4.35 0.81 -17.60
CA ALA A 2 -4.42 0.17 -16.29
C ALA A 2 -4.84 1.24 -15.28
N SER A 3 -5.83 0.94 -14.44
CA SER A 3 -6.25 1.85 -13.39
C SER A 3 -5.13 1.97 -12.37
N ASN A 4 -5.00 3.12 -11.70
CA ASN A 4 -4.05 3.31 -10.60
C ASN A 4 -4.16 2.18 -9.56
N SER A 5 -5.39 1.75 -9.28
CA SER A 5 -5.70 0.64 -8.38
C SER A 5 -5.05 -0.68 -8.82
N ASP A 6 -4.96 -0.97 -10.12
CA ASP A 6 -4.38 -2.21 -10.64
C ASP A 6 -2.87 -2.29 -10.38
N SER A 7 -2.16 -1.17 -10.51
CA SER A 7 -0.72 -1.09 -10.21
C SER A 7 -0.44 -1.27 -8.73
N ILE A 8 -1.24 -0.62 -7.86
CA ILE A 8 -1.15 -0.82 -6.41
C ILE A 8 -1.51 -2.27 -6.03
N PHE A 9 -2.52 -2.87 -6.64
CA PHE A 9 -2.86 -4.28 -6.43
C PHE A 9 -1.71 -5.22 -6.74
N ASN A 10 -1.09 -5.04 -7.90
CA ASN A 10 0.01 -5.88 -8.34
C ASN A 10 1.19 -5.77 -7.36
N LEU A 11 1.46 -4.57 -6.87
CA LEU A 11 2.46 -4.34 -5.84
C LEU A 11 2.10 -5.05 -4.53
N LEU A 12 0.90 -4.83 -3.99
CA LEU A 12 0.46 -5.48 -2.75
C LEU A 12 0.47 -7.02 -2.88
N SER A 13 -0.03 -7.55 -3.99
CA SER A 13 0.03 -8.99 -4.30
C SER A 13 1.45 -9.53 -4.37
N TYR A 14 2.39 -8.75 -4.92
CA TYR A 14 3.80 -9.08 -4.94
C TYR A 14 4.39 -9.09 -3.53
N LEU A 15 4.15 -8.05 -2.73
CA LEU A 15 4.67 -7.93 -1.37
C LEU A 15 4.17 -9.05 -0.46
N LYS A 16 2.89 -9.45 -0.57
CA LYS A 16 2.33 -10.62 0.15
C LYS A 16 3.11 -11.91 -0.13
N ARG A 17 3.67 -12.08 -1.33
CA ARG A 17 4.49 -13.26 -1.71
C ARG A 17 5.97 -13.09 -1.39
N HIS A 18 6.42 -11.86 -1.17
CA HIS A 18 7.84 -11.50 -1.01
C HIS A 18 8.01 -10.62 0.25
N GLU A 19 7.71 -11.18 1.41
CA GLU A 19 7.72 -10.44 2.69
C GLU A 19 9.10 -9.83 3.02
N ALA A 20 10.19 -10.39 2.50
CA ALA A 20 11.53 -9.83 2.65
C ALA A 20 11.72 -8.45 1.97
N ASN A 21 10.82 -8.07 1.05
CA ASN A 21 10.95 -6.83 0.28
C ASN A 21 10.33 -5.62 0.98
N TYR A 22 9.68 -5.81 2.14
CA TYR A 22 9.14 -4.71 2.91
C TYR A 22 9.40 -4.84 4.41
N GLN A 23 9.26 -3.72 5.11
CA GLN A 23 9.24 -3.65 6.56
C GLN A 23 7.97 -2.92 6.99
N LEU A 24 7.24 -3.51 7.94
CA LEU A 24 6.11 -2.85 8.59
C LEU A 24 6.63 -1.78 9.56
N ILE A 25 6.21 -0.53 9.37
CA ILE A 25 6.43 0.54 10.33
C ILE A 25 5.36 0.45 11.41
N LYS A 26 5.79 0.23 12.65
CA LYS A 26 4.92 0.39 13.82
C LYS A 26 4.46 1.83 13.93
N ASN A 27 3.16 2.02 14.05
CA ASN A 27 2.55 3.32 14.23
C ASN A 27 1.47 3.21 15.34
N PRO A 28 1.09 4.32 15.99
CA PRO A 28 0.12 4.30 17.09
C PRO A 28 -1.34 4.20 16.63
N TYR A 29 -1.60 4.24 15.32
CA TYR A 29 -2.95 4.31 14.76
C TYR A 29 -3.46 2.91 14.44
N ASN A 30 -4.70 2.61 14.83
CA ASN A 30 -5.33 1.30 14.66
C ASN A 30 -6.13 1.20 13.35
N ASN A 31 -5.77 1.99 12.34
CA ASN A 31 -6.43 2.03 11.04
C ASN A 31 -5.45 2.33 9.91
N ILE A 32 -4.14 2.20 10.17
CA ILE A 32 -3.09 2.52 9.21
C ILE A 32 -2.06 1.39 9.16
N ILE A 33 -1.77 0.92 7.96
CA ILE A 33 -0.67 0.02 7.66
C ILE A 33 0.37 0.80 6.87
N ARG A 34 1.61 0.86 7.37
CA ARG A 34 2.69 1.57 6.70
C ARG A 34 3.84 0.63 6.40
N LEU A 35 4.21 0.54 5.13
CA LEU A 35 5.25 -0.34 4.61
C LEU A 35 6.39 0.48 4.04
N VAL A 36 7.62 0.17 4.43
CA VAL A 36 8.84 0.60 3.73
C VAL A 36 9.27 -0.51 2.81
N ILE A 37 9.32 -0.25 1.52
CA ILE A 37 9.57 -1.23 0.48
C ILE A 37 10.98 -1.01 -0.09
N SER A 38 11.71 -2.10 -0.34
CA SER A 38 13.03 -2.04 -0.96
C SER A 38 12.96 -1.41 -2.36
N ASN A 39 13.96 -0.60 -2.71
CA ASN A 39 14.09 -0.03 -4.05
C ASN A 39 14.40 -1.06 -5.15
N GLU A 40 14.73 -2.30 -4.77
CA GLU A 40 14.90 -3.44 -5.69
C GLU A 40 13.56 -4.10 -6.07
N THR A 41 12.46 -3.69 -5.43
CA THR A 41 11.13 -4.23 -5.74
C THR A 41 10.72 -3.83 -7.16
N PRO A 42 10.26 -4.77 -8.00
CA PRO A 42 9.83 -4.48 -9.36
C PRO A 42 8.45 -3.79 -9.32
N ILE A 43 8.45 -2.48 -9.14
CA ILE A 43 7.25 -1.64 -9.17
C ILE A 43 7.12 -1.04 -10.57
N SER A 44 5.96 -1.20 -11.22
CA SER A 44 5.68 -0.56 -12.50
C SER A 44 5.31 0.91 -12.33
N ASP A 45 5.63 1.75 -13.31
CA ASP A 45 5.22 3.16 -13.39
C ASP A 45 5.55 3.97 -12.11
N THR A 46 6.74 3.76 -11.55
CA THR A 46 7.16 4.41 -10.29
C THR A 46 7.10 5.93 -10.32
N ASP A 47 7.36 6.55 -11.46
CA ASP A 47 7.29 8.01 -11.60
C ASP A 47 5.86 8.56 -11.47
N ILE A 48 4.85 7.72 -11.74
CA ILE A 48 3.43 8.07 -11.62
C ILE A 48 2.94 7.78 -10.20
N TYR A 49 3.24 6.57 -9.69
CA TYR A 49 2.65 6.09 -8.44
C TYR A 49 3.50 6.32 -7.20
N PHE A 50 4.79 6.59 -7.34
CA PHE A 50 5.72 6.85 -6.23
C PHE A 50 6.51 8.12 -6.52
N PRO A 51 5.86 9.29 -6.57
CA PRO A 51 6.55 10.53 -6.86
C PRO A 51 7.63 10.79 -5.81
N SER A 52 8.76 11.29 -6.29
CA SER A 52 9.95 11.51 -5.47
C SER A 52 9.74 12.64 -4.47
N ASN A 53 9.87 12.35 -3.17
CA ASN A 53 9.74 13.29 -2.06
C ASN A 53 8.41 14.07 -2.09
N GLN A 54 7.37 13.49 -2.68
CA GLN A 54 6.00 14.01 -2.70
C GLN A 54 5.05 12.87 -2.35
N LEU A 55 3.95 13.20 -1.66
CA LEU A 55 2.92 12.22 -1.34
C LEU A 55 1.90 12.17 -2.48
N MET A 56 1.64 10.98 -2.99
CA MET A 56 0.48 10.71 -3.83
C MET A 56 -0.57 10.00 -2.99
N VAL A 57 -1.82 10.43 -3.08
CA VAL A 57 -2.94 9.85 -2.32
C VAL A 57 -4.03 9.45 -3.28
N ASN A 58 -4.50 8.21 -3.20
CA ASN A 58 -5.56 7.68 -4.05
C ASN A 58 -6.57 6.88 -3.22
N ARG A 59 -7.87 7.12 -3.44
CA ARG A 59 -8.92 6.25 -2.90
C ARG A 59 -9.04 5.01 -3.78
N LEU A 60 -9.05 3.83 -3.17
CA LEU A 60 -9.40 2.60 -3.88
C LEU A 60 -10.89 2.63 -4.20
N SER A 61 -11.24 2.23 -5.42
CA SER A 61 -12.64 2.18 -5.85
C SER A 61 -13.39 1.04 -5.16
N ASP A 62 -14.70 1.21 -4.97
CA ASP A 62 -15.53 0.23 -4.29
C ASP A 62 -15.52 -1.13 -5.02
N ASP A 63 -15.53 -1.11 -6.37
CA ASP A 63 -15.38 -2.32 -7.20
C ASP A 63 -14.06 -3.05 -6.94
N PHE A 64 -12.98 -2.30 -6.70
CA PHE A 64 -11.66 -2.87 -6.41
C PHE A 64 -11.63 -3.52 -5.03
N LEU A 65 -12.23 -2.86 -4.02
CA LEU A 65 -12.37 -3.42 -2.68
C LEU A 65 -13.17 -4.73 -2.72
N ALA A 66 -14.26 -4.76 -3.48
CA ALA A 66 -15.09 -5.95 -3.64
C ALA A 66 -14.34 -7.11 -4.30
N GLN A 67 -13.46 -6.84 -5.27
CA GLN A 67 -12.69 -7.87 -5.98
C GLN A 67 -11.47 -8.37 -5.21
N HIS A 68 -10.91 -7.56 -4.30
CA HIS A 68 -9.62 -7.82 -3.67
C HIS A 68 -9.65 -7.83 -2.13
N GLY A 69 -10.83 -8.00 -1.53
CA GLY A 69 -11.01 -8.00 -0.08
C GLY A 69 -10.08 -8.96 0.68
N GLU A 70 -9.79 -10.15 0.14
CA GLU A 70 -8.85 -11.10 0.78
C GLU A 70 -7.42 -10.58 0.87
N LEU A 71 -6.98 -9.79 -0.11
CA LEU A 71 -5.65 -9.17 -0.08
C LEU A 71 -5.60 -8.10 1.00
N LEU A 72 -6.65 -7.29 1.13
CA LEU A 72 -6.74 -6.25 2.16
C LEU A 72 -6.83 -6.85 3.57
N ASN A 73 -7.58 -7.93 3.74
CA ASN A 73 -7.66 -8.67 5.00
C ASN A 73 -6.28 -9.13 5.48
N TYR A 74 -5.43 -9.62 4.56
CA TYR A 74 -4.05 -9.96 4.91
C TYR A 74 -3.28 -8.77 5.50
N TYR A 75 -3.44 -7.57 4.94
CA TYR A 75 -2.77 -6.37 5.47
C TYR A 75 -3.35 -5.87 6.79
N LEU A 76 -4.67 -5.99 6.97
CA LEU A 76 -5.33 -5.71 8.25
C LEU A 76 -4.80 -6.65 9.35
N ASP A 77 -4.73 -7.94 9.06
CA ASP A 77 -4.20 -8.95 9.99
C ASP A 77 -2.72 -8.68 10.29
N LEU A 78 -1.94 -8.32 9.27
CA LEU A 78 -0.51 -8.00 9.39
C LEU A 78 -0.26 -6.83 10.37
N GLY A 79 -1.10 -5.80 10.34
CA GLY A 79 -1.02 -4.70 11.31
C GLY A 79 -1.86 -4.87 12.56
N GLN A 80 -2.47 -6.03 12.77
CA GLN A 80 -3.31 -6.33 13.93
C GLN A 80 -4.50 -5.36 14.09
N ILE A 81 -5.07 -4.92 12.96
CA ILE A 81 -6.21 -4.00 12.94
C ILE A 81 -7.50 -4.81 13.15
N ASN A 82 -8.14 -4.60 14.31
CA ASN A 82 -9.25 -5.43 14.78
C ASN A 82 -10.65 -4.96 14.36
N ASN A 83 -10.78 -3.90 13.54
CA ASN A 83 -12.08 -3.36 13.12
C ASN A 83 -12.20 -3.25 11.60
N PRO A 84 -12.55 -4.33 10.87
CA PRO A 84 -12.52 -4.36 9.41
C PRO A 84 -13.71 -3.66 8.72
N HIS A 85 -14.62 -3.00 9.46
CA HIS A 85 -15.80 -2.32 8.90
C HIS A 85 -15.47 -0.97 8.24
N PHE A 86 -14.40 -0.95 7.45
CA PHE A 86 -13.99 0.23 6.73
C PHE A 86 -14.82 0.38 5.46
N LEU A 87 -15.28 1.60 5.19
CA LEU A 87 -16.03 1.96 4.00
C LEU A 87 -15.07 2.35 2.88
N GLU A 88 -13.93 2.94 3.25
CA GLU A 88 -12.97 3.48 2.30
C GLU A 88 -11.56 3.01 2.65
N VAL A 89 -10.77 2.78 1.61
CA VAL A 89 -9.34 2.52 1.75
C VAL A 89 -8.58 3.49 0.88
N TRP A 90 -7.70 4.23 1.52
CA TRP A 90 -6.82 5.21 0.89
C TRP A 90 -5.40 4.65 0.82
N VAL A 91 -4.76 4.87 -0.31
CA VAL A 91 -3.38 4.47 -0.56
C VAL A 91 -2.54 5.72 -0.69
N THR A 92 -1.57 5.88 0.20
CA THR A 92 -0.58 6.95 0.14
C THR A 92 0.78 6.39 -0.23
N THR A 93 1.44 6.96 -1.24
CA THR A 93 2.70 6.46 -1.76
C THR A 93 3.71 7.59 -1.99
N THR A 94 4.99 7.28 -1.80
CA THR A 94 6.10 8.18 -2.13
C THR A 94 7.41 7.43 -2.31
N TYR A 95 8.32 7.97 -3.11
CA TYR A 95 9.71 7.54 -3.11
C TYR A 95 10.56 8.49 -2.28
N ILE A 96 11.18 7.99 -1.21
CA ILE A 96 12.04 8.79 -0.32
C ILE A 96 13.48 8.70 -0.83
N LYS A 97 13.96 9.78 -1.47
CA LYS A 97 15.28 9.81 -2.13
C LYS A 97 16.45 9.59 -1.17
N ASP A 98 16.39 10.18 0.01
CA ASP A 98 17.52 10.19 0.96
C ASP A 98 17.86 8.79 1.48
N VAL A 99 16.85 7.94 1.66
CA VAL A 99 17.01 6.55 2.11
C VAL A 99 16.85 5.53 0.99
N LYS A 100 16.55 5.98 -0.24
CA LYS A 100 16.29 5.14 -1.42
C LYS A 100 15.30 4.02 -1.14
N LYS A 101 14.12 4.37 -0.62
CA LYS A 101 13.04 3.42 -0.34
C LYS A 101 11.70 3.96 -0.82
N TYR A 102 10.80 3.06 -1.15
CA TYR A 102 9.40 3.40 -1.38
C TYR A 102 8.64 3.31 -0.06
N LEU A 103 7.75 4.26 0.16
CA LEU A 103 6.78 4.23 1.25
C LEU A 103 5.41 3.96 0.64
N LEU A 104 4.70 3.00 1.21
CA LEU A 104 3.29 2.75 0.93
C LEU A 104 2.55 2.74 2.26
N GLU A 105 1.43 3.45 2.31
CA GLU A 105 0.52 3.48 3.44
C GLU A 105 -0.88 3.13 2.97
N LEU A 106 -1.52 2.20 3.68
CA LEU A 106 -2.95 1.92 3.56
C LEU A 106 -3.63 2.53 4.78
N SER A 107 -4.53 3.47 4.54
CA SER A 107 -5.38 4.08 5.56
C SER A 107 -6.79 3.58 5.36
N PHE A 108 -7.38 3.07 6.43
CA PHE A 108 -8.69 2.46 6.44
C PHE A 108 -9.65 3.39 7.18
N GLU A 109 -10.72 3.82 6.52
CA GLU A 109 -11.69 4.81 7.01
C GLU A 109 -13.13 4.26 7.03
#